data_AF-A0A0W8BVP1-F1
#
_entry.id   AF-A0A0W8BVP1-F1
#
_cell.length_a   1.000
_cell.length_b   1.000
_cell.length_c   1.000
_cell.angle_alpha   90.00
_cell.angle_beta   90.00
_cell.angle_gamma   90.00
#
_symmetry.space_group_name_H-M   'P 1'
#
loop_
_entity.id
_entity.type
_entity.pdbx_description
1 polymer ?
#
loop_
_entity_poly.entity_id
_entity_poly.type
_entity_poly.pdbx_seq_one_letter_code
_entity_poly.pdbx_strand_id
1 'polypeptide(L)'
;MYSWYFPKDSPVTGLGHRHDWEHVVVWVDDIKLDSPSIIAVSPSAHSGYNIYYPPESNTIDGYSAKVDYSSSWVVINHALDSTTDAGETQDLIMWDQLTDAARTALENTDFGDANVPMKDGNFLTKVGNAYYA
;
A
#
# COMPACT_ATOMS: atom_id res chain seq x y z
N MET A 1 1.51 -2.55 -7.34
CA MET A 1 1.55 -1.79 -6.08
C MET A 1 0.51 -0.70 -6.16
N TYR A 2 -0.32 -0.55 -5.14
CA TYR A 2 -1.25 0.57 -4.97
C TYR A 2 -0.81 1.33 -3.72
N SER A 3 -0.88 2.66 -3.73
CA SER A 3 -0.40 3.49 -2.63
C SER A 3 -1.36 4.64 -2.35
N TRP A 4 -1.49 4.98 -1.07
CA TRP A 4 -2.34 6.05 -0.57
C TRP A 4 -1.51 7.05 0.23
N TYR A 5 -1.87 8.32 0.09
CA TYR A 5 -1.35 9.41 0.89
C TYR A 5 -2.40 9.85 1.90
N PHE A 6 -1.99 10.00 3.16
CA PHE A 6 -2.80 10.63 4.19
C PHE A 6 -2.11 11.91 4.69
N PRO A 7 -2.86 12.98 5.01
CA PRO A 7 -2.25 14.24 5.47
C PRO A 7 -1.47 14.15 6.79
N LYS A 8 -1.78 13.15 7.63
CA LYS A 8 -1.15 12.87 8.92
C LYS A 8 -1.36 11.42 9.32
N ASP A 9 -0.40 10.88 10.07
CA ASP A 9 -0.58 9.70 10.91
C ASP A 9 -0.64 10.21 12.37
N SER A 10 -1.81 10.12 13.00
CA SER A 10 -2.01 10.68 14.35
C SER A 10 -2.94 9.78 15.17
N PRO A 11 -2.40 8.69 15.73
CA PRO A 11 -3.17 7.62 16.37
C PRO A 11 -3.69 8.04 17.75
N VAL A 12 -2.93 8.87 18.47
CA VAL A 12 -3.26 9.37 19.81
C VAL A 12 -2.79 10.82 19.91
N THR A 13 -3.52 11.65 20.66
CA THR A 13 -3.15 13.04 20.93
C THR A 13 -1.72 13.16 21.43
N GLY A 14 -0.90 13.96 20.73
CA GLY A 14 0.51 14.18 21.09
C GLY A 14 1.49 13.14 20.51
N LEU A 15 1.00 12.14 19.79
CA LEU A 15 1.80 11.16 19.03
C LEU A 15 1.45 11.19 17.54
N GLY A 16 2.38 10.70 16.73
CA GLY A 16 2.28 10.64 15.27
C GLY A 16 3.10 11.70 14.55
N HIS A 17 2.87 11.84 13.25
CA HIS A 17 3.60 12.72 12.35
C HIS A 17 2.72 13.32 11.24
N ARG A 18 3.23 14.39 10.64
CA ARG A 18 2.65 14.94 9.40
C ARG A 18 3.00 14.00 8.26
N HIS A 19 2.06 13.84 7.33
CA HIS A 19 2.14 12.92 6.20
C HIS A 19 2.08 11.46 6.62
N ASP A 20 1.51 10.66 5.73
CA ASP A 20 1.59 9.21 5.79
C ASP A 20 1.53 8.67 4.35
N TRP A 21 2.28 7.60 4.12
CA TRP A 21 2.34 6.91 2.85
C TRP A 21 2.31 5.43 3.10
N GLU A 22 1.19 4.81 2.72
CA GLU A 22 0.98 3.38 2.83
C GLU A 22 0.79 2.77 1.43
N HIS A 23 1.03 1.47 1.30
CA HIS A 23 0.88 0.76 0.03
C HIS A 23 0.62 -0.73 0.20
N VAL A 24 -0.04 -1.31 -0.80
CA VAL A 24 -0.20 -2.76 -0.93
C VAL A 24 0.43 -3.26 -2.22
N VAL A 25 1.17 -4.37 -2.15
CA VAL A 25 1.59 -5.11 -3.33
C VAL A 25 0.63 -6.28 -3.55
N VAL A 26 -0.16 -6.19 -4.62
CA VAL A 26 -1.00 -7.29 -5.10
C VAL A 26 -0.20 -8.08 -6.12
N TRP A 27 -0.01 -9.36 -5.85
CA TRP A 27 0.67 -10.29 -6.72
C TRP A 27 -0.36 -11.13 -7.45
N VAL A 28 -0.21 -11.22 -8.76
CA VAL A 28 -1.09 -11.98 -9.64
C VAL A 28 -0.29 -13.08 -10.31
N ASP A 29 -0.97 -14.14 -10.73
CA ASP A 29 -0.36 -15.26 -11.44
C ASP A 29 0.21 -14.85 -12.82
N ASP A 30 -0.62 -14.81 -13.86
CA ASP A 30 -0.24 -14.42 -15.20
C ASP A 30 -1.24 -13.40 -15.75
N ILE A 31 -0.76 -12.17 -15.90
CA ILE A 31 -1.53 -11.04 -16.43
C ILE A 31 -1.98 -11.24 -17.89
N LYS A 32 -1.50 -12.28 -18.59
CA LYS A 32 -1.92 -12.62 -19.96
C LYS A 32 -3.15 -13.51 -19.99
N LEU A 33 -3.59 -14.05 -18.85
CA LEU A 33 -4.84 -14.82 -18.77
C LEU A 33 -6.05 -13.91 -18.95
N ASP A 34 -7.15 -14.46 -19.48
CA ASP A 34 -8.43 -13.75 -19.58
C ASP A 34 -9.01 -13.38 -18.20
N SER A 35 -8.57 -14.08 -17.15
CA SER A 35 -8.99 -13.87 -15.76
C SER A 35 -7.83 -14.20 -14.81
N PRO A 36 -6.85 -13.28 -14.65
CA PRO A 36 -5.76 -13.47 -13.72
C PRO A 36 -6.26 -13.58 -12.27
N SER A 37 -5.60 -14.41 -11.48
CA SER A 37 -5.93 -14.60 -10.05
C SER A 37 -4.97 -13.83 -9.17
N ILE A 38 -5.48 -13.23 -8.08
CA ILE A 38 -4.65 -12.73 -6.99
C ILE A 38 -4.06 -13.94 -6.25
N ILE A 39 -2.74 -14.05 -6.25
CA ILE A 39 -2.03 -15.14 -5.58
C ILE A 39 -1.48 -14.72 -4.23
N ALA A 40 -1.10 -13.45 -4.05
CA ALA A 40 -0.64 -12.92 -2.77
C ALA A 40 -1.01 -11.45 -2.60
N VAL A 41 -1.14 -11.02 -1.35
CA VAL A 41 -1.38 -9.62 -0.96
C VAL A 41 -0.38 -9.26 0.14
N SER A 42 0.37 -8.18 -0.04
CA SER A 42 1.36 -7.70 0.92
C SER A 42 1.08 -6.24 1.29
N PRO A 43 0.17 -5.95 2.25
CA PRO A 43 -0.03 -4.60 2.76
C PRO A 43 1.17 -4.14 3.60
N SER A 44 1.50 -2.86 3.52
CA SER A 44 2.56 -2.24 4.33
C SER A 44 2.17 -2.16 5.79
N ALA A 45 3.12 -2.51 6.66
CA ALA A 45 2.98 -2.35 8.10
C ALA A 45 4.28 -1.74 8.64
N HIS A 46 4.28 -0.42 8.80
CA HIS A 46 5.45 0.35 9.19
C HIS A 46 6.66 0.07 8.25
N SER A 47 7.76 -0.46 8.80
CA SER A 47 8.97 -0.80 8.04
C SER A 47 8.89 -2.13 7.28
N GLY A 48 7.80 -2.90 7.44
CA GLY A 48 7.64 -4.25 6.90
C GLY A 48 6.33 -4.45 6.13
N TYR A 49 5.93 -5.72 6.02
CA TYR A 49 4.72 -6.15 5.33
C TYR A 49 4.05 -7.30 6.07
N ASN A 50 2.74 -7.28 6.13
CA ASN A 50 1.95 -8.47 6.43
C ASN A 50 1.75 -9.22 5.11
N ILE A 51 2.34 -10.42 4.96
CA ILE A 51 2.31 -11.14 3.70
C ILE A 51 1.28 -12.26 3.77
N TYR A 52 0.32 -12.25 2.84
CA TYR A 52 -0.73 -13.25 2.71
C TYR A 52 -0.55 -14.03 1.42
N TYR A 53 -0.11 -15.29 1.52
CA TYR A 53 0.11 -16.19 0.39
C TYR A 53 -0.29 -17.64 0.75
N PRO A 54 -1.41 -18.16 0.19
CA PRO A 54 -2.45 -17.42 -0.53
C PRO A 54 -3.25 -16.50 0.41
N PRO A 55 -3.91 -15.46 -0.09
CA PRO A 55 -4.86 -14.67 0.70
C PRO A 55 -6.09 -15.50 1.08
N GLU A 56 -6.71 -15.16 2.21
CA GLU A 56 -7.99 -15.75 2.60
C GLU A 56 -9.08 -15.35 1.60
N SER A 57 -9.97 -16.28 1.25
CA SER A 57 -10.98 -16.02 0.20
C SER A 57 -11.96 -14.91 0.56
N ASN A 58 -12.24 -14.72 1.85
CA ASN A 58 -13.10 -13.66 2.36
C ASN A 58 -12.40 -12.30 2.45
N THR A 59 -11.10 -12.17 2.14
CA THR A 59 -10.38 -10.89 2.01
C THR A 59 -10.25 -10.46 0.54
N ILE A 60 -10.79 -11.23 -0.39
CA ILE A 60 -10.87 -10.92 -1.82
C ILE A 60 -12.33 -10.71 -2.23
N ASP A 61 -12.61 -9.69 -3.03
CA ASP A 61 -13.91 -9.46 -3.68
C ASP A 61 -13.72 -9.38 -5.20
N GLY A 62 -14.05 -10.45 -5.92
CA GLY A 62 -13.75 -10.60 -7.34
C GLY A 62 -12.25 -10.51 -7.60
N TYR A 63 -11.81 -9.44 -8.27
CA TYR A 63 -10.40 -9.14 -8.56
C TYR A 63 -9.82 -8.06 -7.64
N SER A 64 -10.46 -7.78 -6.51
CA SER A 64 -10.06 -6.74 -5.57
C SER A 64 -9.59 -7.34 -4.25
N ALA A 65 -8.39 -6.99 -3.81
CA ALA A 65 -7.96 -7.24 -2.43
C ALA A 65 -8.62 -6.21 -1.50
N LYS A 66 -9.15 -6.67 -0.37
CA LYS A 66 -9.72 -5.80 0.67
C LYS A 66 -8.66 -5.49 1.72
N VAL A 67 -8.43 -4.21 1.94
CA VAL A 67 -7.36 -3.68 2.78
C VAL A 67 -7.95 -2.67 3.77
N ASP A 68 -7.58 -2.79 5.04
CA ASP A 68 -7.92 -1.83 6.10
C ASP A 68 -6.73 -0.89 6.37
N TYR A 69 -7.02 0.35 6.76
CA TYR A 69 -6.07 1.33 7.27
C TYR A 69 -6.44 1.67 8.69
N SER A 70 -5.68 1.18 9.66
CA SER A 70 -6.01 1.33 11.07
C SER A 70 -4.78 1.47 11.96
N SER A 71 -5.01 1.94 13.18
CA SER A 71 -4.05 1.96 14.28
C SER A 71 -4.66 1.28 15.50
N SER A 72 -3.84 0.86 16.47
CA SER A 72 -4.34 0.29 17.72
C SER A 72 -3.51 0.73 18.92
N TRP A 73 -3.96 0.45 20.14
CA TRP A 73 -3.17 0.79 21.32
C TRP A 73 -1.83 0.03 21.41
N VAL A 74 -1.71 -1.11 20.71
CA VAL A 74 -0.47 -1.89 20.59
C VAL A 74 0.37 -1.44 19.39
N VAL A 75 -0.31 -1.08 18.31
CA VAL A 75 0.26 -0.65 17.03
C VAL A 75 0.18 0.87 16.98
N ILE A 76 1.25 1.52 17.46
CA ILE A 76 1.22 2.94 17.79
C ILE A 76 0.75 3.75 16.58
N ASN A 77 1.41 3.63 15.43
CA ASN A 77 1.10 4.36 14.19
C ASN A 77 0.13 3.59 13.29
N HIS A 78 -0.39 4.22 12.24
CA HIS A 78 -1.22 3.51 11.29
C HIS A 78 -0.41 2.49 10.48
N ALA A 79 -1.10 1.49 9.95
CA ALA A 79 -0.60 0.49 9.03
C ALA A 79 -1.76 0.00 8.15
N LEU A 80 -1.42 -0.68 7.05
CA LEU A 80 -2.39 -1.44 6.29
C LEU A 80 -2.42 -2.90 6.75
N ASP A 81 -3.60 -3.51 6.63
CA ASP A 81 -3.73 -4.96 6.77
C ASP A 81 -4.80 -5.55 5.84
N SER A 82 -4.80 -6.86 5.63
CA SER A 82 -5.90 -7.53 4.93
C SER A 82 -7.15 -7.55 5.81
N THR A 83 -8.33 -7.33 5.22
CA THR A 83 -9.60 -7.32 5.98
C THR A 83 -10.71 -8.07 5.28
N THR A 84 -11.69 -8.53 6.05
CA THR A 84 -12.94 -9.10 5.53
C THR A 84 -13.97 -8.04 5.17
N ASP A 85 -13.83 -6.83 5.74
CA ASP A 85 -14.79 -5.75 5.58
C ASP A 85 -14.71 -5.12 4.19
N ALA A 86 -15.85 -4.73 3.64
CA ALA A 86 -15.90 -4.01 2.38
C ALA A 86 -15.37 -2.58 2.57
N GLY A 87 -14.44 -2.18 1.71
CA GLY A 87 -13.91 -0.82 1.66
C GLY A 87 -14.51 0.01 0.53
N GLU A 88 -13.91 1.17 0.29
CA GLU A 88 -14.22 2.05 -0.82
C GLU A 88 -13.11 1.99 -1.88
N THR A 89 -13.42 2.38 -3.12
CA THR A 89 -12.43 2.59 -4.18
C THR A 89 -12.14 4.08 -4.38
N GLN A 90 -10.98 4.38 -4.96
CA GLN A 90 -10.54 5.74 -5.26
C GLN A 90 -10.17 5.84 -6.74
N ASP A 91 -10.22 7.04 -7.30
CA ASP A 91 -9.75 7.30 -8.66
C ASP A 91 -8.25 6.98 -8.77
N LEU A 92 -7.92 6.03 -9.63
CA LEU A 92 -6.55 5.58 -9.84
C LEU A 92 -5.83 6.47 -10.84
N ILE A 93 -4.62 6.91 -10.47
CA ILE A 93 -3.62 7.45 -11.38
C ILE A 93 -2.36 6.59 -11.29
N MET A 94 -1.90 6.07 -12.42
CA MET A 94 -0.69 5.25 -12.48
C MET A 94 0.57 6.14 -12.56
N TRP A 95 1.70 5.64 -12.08
CA TRP A 95 2.97 6.39 -12.07
C TRP A 95 3.39 6.90 -13.45
N ASP A 96 3.17 6.10 -14.49
CA ASP A 96 3.45 6.41 -15.89
C ASP A 96 2.43 7.40 -16.49
N GLN A 97 1.22 7.47 -15.94
CA GLN A 97 0.18 8.43 -16.35
C GLN A 97 0.38 9.83 -15.74
N LEU A 98 1.19 9.97 -14.69
CA LEU A 98 1.49 11.27 -14.09
C LEU A 98 2.23 12.20 -15.08
N THR A 99 2.11 13.50 -14.85
CA THR A 99 2.96 14.48 -15.55
C THR A 99 4.40 14.38 -15.02
N ASP A 100 5.37 14.81 -15.83
CA ASP A 100 6.77 14.89 -15.40
C ASP A 100 6.94 15.76 -14.15
N ALA A 101 6.16 16.84 -14.04
CA ALA A 101 6.16 17.71 -12.86
C ALA A 101 5.69 16.96 -11.60
N ALA A 102 4.64 16.15 -11.71
CA ALA A 102 4.14 15.37 -10.58
C ALA A 102 5.11 14.26 -10.17
N ARG A 103 5.69 13.52 -11.14
CA ARG A 103 6.75 12.52 -10.85
C ARG A 103 7.96 13.18 -10.19
N THR A 104 8.42 14.31 -10.72
CA THR A 104 9.56 15.07 -10.15
C THR A 104 9.28 15.52 -8.73
N ALA A 105 8.05 15.99 -8.45
CA ALA A 105 7.67 16.38 -7.10
C ALA A 105 7.68 15.17 -6.15
N LEU A 106 7.09 14.04 -6.54
CA LEU A 106 7.06 12.82 -5.72
C LEU A 106 8.44 12.20 -5.50
N GLU A 107 9.36 12.36 -6.45
CA GLU A 107 10.74 11.88 -6.30
C GLU A 107 11.51 12.68 -5.25
N ASN A 108 11.34 14.02 -5.25
CA ASN A 108 12.22 14.95 -4.56
C ASN A 108 11.64 15.60 -3.30
N THR A 109 10.32 15.51 -3.08
CA THR A 109 9.69 16.12 -1.90
C THR A 109 10.05 15.36 -0.64
N ASP A 110 10.45 16.10 0.40
CA ASP A 110 10.62 15.58 1.74
C ASP A 110 9.26 15.53 2.44
N PHE A 111 8.78 14.30 2.70
CA PHE A 111 7.54 14.04 3.44
C PHE A 111 7.80 13.75 4.93
N GLY A 112 8.98 14.11 5.45
CA GLY A 112 9.37 13.89 6.83
C GLY A 112 9.53 12.40 7.13
N ASP A 113 8.71 11.90 8.07
CA ASP A 113 8.76 10.50 8.49
C ASP A 113 8.14 9.54 7.45
N ALA A 114 7.30 10.06 6.54
CA ALA A 114 6.66 9.29 5.48
C ALA A 114 7.51 9.25 4.20
N ASN A 115 7.43 8.13 3.47
CA ASN A 115 8.23 7.91 2.27
C ASN A 115 7.36 7.43 1.10
N VAL A 116 7.43 8.13 -0.03
CA VAL A 116 6.72 7.74 -1.27
C VAL A 116 7.20 6.34 -1.71
N PRO A 117 6.35 5.29 -1.71
CA PRO A 117 6.82 3.92 -1.92
C PRO A 117 7.01 3.56 -3.39
N MET A 118 6.27 4.22 -4.28
CA MET A 118 6.29 3.97 -5.73
C MET A 118 7.27 4.84 -6.53
N LYS A 119 8.04 5.72 -5.86
CA LYS A 119 9.07 6.53 -6.54
C LYS A 119 10.23 5.66 -7.03
N ASP A 120 11.00 6.14 -8.00
CA ASP A 120 11.98 5.32 -8.72
C ASP A 120 13.06 4.75 -7.79
N GLY A 121 13.54 5.56 -6.84
CA GLY A 121 14.54 5.12 -5.85
C GLY A 121 14.04 4.09 -4.83
N ASN A 122 12.73 3.92 -4.69
CA ASN A 122 12.12 3.05 -3.66
C ASN A 122 11.42 1.83 -4.24
N PHE A 123 10.82 1.94 -5.43
CA PHE A 123 9.85 0.99 -5.95
C PHE A 123 10.37 -0.46 -5.97
N LEU A 124 11.53 -0.70 -6.59
CA LEU A 124 12.08 -2.06 -6.69
C LEU A 124 12.44 -2.65 -5.33
N THR A 125 13.01 -1.84 -4.43
CA THR A 125 13.31 -2.27 -3.06
C THR A 125 12.04 -2.60 -2.29
N LYS A 126 11.00 -1.77 -2.41
CA LYS A 126 9.70 -2.00 -1.76
C LYS A 126 9.03 -3.25 -2.29
N VAL A 127 9.01 -3.48 -3.60
CA VAL A 127 8.49 -4.70 -4.22
C VAL A 127 9.28 -5.94 -3.77
N GLY A 128 10.62 -5.85 -3.73
CA GLY A 128 11.47 -6.94 -3.24
C GLY A 128 11.21 -7.30 -1.77
N ASN A 129 11.04 -6.30 -0.90
CA ASN A 129 10.72 -6.52 0.52
C ASN A 129 9.30 -7.07 0.73
N ALA A 130 8.38 -6.82 -0.21
CA ALA A 130 7.00 -7.31 -0.17
C ALA A 130 6.83 -8.70 -0.78
N TYR A 131 7.91 -9.29 -1.30
CA TYR A 131 7.88 -10.53 -2.06
C TYR A 131 7.45 -11.71 -1.18
N TYR A 132 6.56 -12.55 -1.72
CA TYR A 132 5.75 -13.48 -0.94
C TYR A 132 6.34 -14.90 -0.76
N ALA A 133 7.34 -15.31 -1.56
CA ALA A 133 8.00 -16.62 -1.44
C ALA A 133 9.30 -16.74 -2.25
#